data_AF-A0A8T4VN68-F1
#
_entry.id   AF-A0A8T4VN68-F1
#
_cell.length_a   1.000
_cell.length_b   1.000
_cell.length_c   1.000
_cell.angle_alpha   90.00
_cell.angle_beta   90.00
_cell.angle_gamma   90.00
#
_symmetry.space_group_name_H-M   'P 1'
#
loop_
_entity.id
_entity.type
_entity.pdbx_description
1 polymer ?
#
loop_
_entity_poly.entity_id
_entity_poly.type
_entity_poly.pdbx_seq_one_letter_code
_entity_poly.pdbx_strand_id
1 'polypeptide(L)'
;MDLAHAIHLGDQELVSFVGAGGKKTSMARLAEQGQGTCRVGYTTTTHMPPPEAFTIVVDKPAEISDRIEATATAADPIAFASKRIENPARVDAKVNGFDPGTIDSIYESGRLDWILVKADGARMREFKAPGAGEPVVPSRTTLLVPVVSAKIFGTTLSEEAVHRPERVADIAEIQLGAEVTPEIVGAVIADDLGGLKDAPSTARVIPMINKADGPESQELAQGALKSAFSRTNRFEAGLVTSFEADFIERISPSN
;
A
#
# COMPACT_ATOMS: atom_id res chain seq x y z
N MET A 1 15.96 4.96 10.69
CA MET A 1 15.93 4.41 9.32
C MET A 1 14.73 5.02 8.64
N ASP A 2 14.87 5.61 7.46
CA ASP A 2 13.72 6.10 6.70
C ASP A 2 13.04 4.97 5.89
N LEU A 3 11.84 5.24 5.36
CA LEU A 3 11.00 4.21 4.75
C LEU A 3 11.51 3.81 3.36
N ALA A 4 11.97 4.77 2.56
CA ALA A 4 12.54 4.52 1.24
C ALA A 4 13.77 3.59 1.32
N HIS A 5 14.64 3.82 2.31
CA HIS A 5 15.77 2.93 2.59
C HIS A 5 15.27 1.55 3.05
N ALA A 6 14.30 1.50 3.97
CA ALA A 6 13.80 0.23 4.51
C ALA A 6 13.17 -0.69 3.47
N ILE A 7 12.57 -0.17 2.39
CA ILE A 7 12.03 -0.97 1.27
C ILE A 7 13.00 -1.14 0.10
N HIS A 8 14.24 -0.68 0.23
CA HIS A 8 15.25 -0.69 -0.83
C HIS A 8 14.70 -0.09 -2.14
N LEU A 9 14.19 1.14 -2.06
CA LEU A 9 13.60 1.80 -3.21
C LEU A 9 14.72 2.30 -4.14
N GLY A 10 14.70 1.87 -5.41
CA GLY A 10 15.69 2.28 -6.42
C GLY A 10 15.43 3.66 -7.02
N ASP A 11 16.21 4.00 -8.05
CA ASP A 11 16.10 5.31 -8.73
C ASP A 11 14.76 5.48 -9.46
N GLN A 12 14.20 4.39 -10.02
CA GLN A 12 12.92 4.42 -10.73
C GLN A 12 11.99 3.27 -10.30
N GLU A 13 10.88 3.59 -9.65
CA GLU A 13 10.02 2.60 -8.98
C GLU A 13 8.52 2.93 -9.14
N LEU A 14 7.74 1.91 -9.47
CA LEU A 14 6.27 1.92 -9.40
C LEU A 14 5.83 1.09 -8.20
N VAL A 15 5.47 1.76 -7.12
CA VAL A 15 5.16 1.15 -5.82
C VAL A 15 3.66 1.10 -5.60
N SER A 16 3.11 -0.11 -5.48
CA SER A 16 1.69 -0.33 -5.22
C SER A 16 1.43 -0.73 -3.77
N PHE A 17 0.61 0.05 -3.07
CA PHE A 17 0.17 -0.23 -1.71
C PHE A 17 -1.23 -0.86 -1.71
N VAL A 18 -1.33 -2.05 -1.12
CA VAL A 18 -2.59 -2.83 -0.98
C VAL A 18 -2.87 -3.13 0.51
N GLY A 19 -4.07 -3.60 0.84
CA GLY A 19 -4.40 -4.00 2.21
C GLY A 19 -5.02 -2.87 3.05
N ALA A 20 -4.65 -2.74 4.32
CA ALA A 20 -5.25 -1.84 5.30
C ALA A 20 -4.21 -1.32 6.31
N GLY A 21 -4.49 -0.26 7.07
CA GLY A 21 -3.57 0.13 8.15
C GLY A 21 -2.40 1.06 7.79
N GLY A 22 -2.61 2.09 6.97
CA GLY A 22 -1.65 3.20 6.86
C GLY A 22 -1.05 3.48 5.48
N LYS A 23 -1.52 2.81 4.42
CA LYS A 23 -1.08 3.02 3.03
C LYS A 23 -0.92 4.48 2.62
N LYS A 24 -1.94 5.32 2.90
CA LYS A 24 -1.88 6.76 2.57
C LYS A 24 -0.74 7.48 3.29
N THR A 25 -0.53 7.16 4.56
CA THR A 25 0.53 7.72 5.40
C THR A 25 1.90 7.26 4.93
N SER A 26 2.04 5.97 4.57
CA SER A 26 3.28 5.43 3.99
C SER A 26 3.64 6.11 2.67
N MET A 27 2.65 6.29 1.78
CA MET A 27 2.85 7.02 0.53
C MET A 27 3.21 8.49 0.76
N ALA A 28 2.58 9.16 1.74
CA ALA A 28 2.92 10.55 2.07
C ALA A 28 4.37 10.66 2.58
N ARG A 29 4.79 9.76 3.48
CA ARG A 29 6.19 9.71 3.95
C ARG A 29 7.20 9.45 2.83
N LEU A 30 6.89 8.56 1.89
CA LEU A 30 7.77 8.34 0.73
C LEU A 30 7.83 9.57 -0.19
N ALA A 31 6.71 10.27 -0.39
CA ALA A 31 6.71 11.52 -1.15
C ALA A 31 7.54 12.61 -0.48
N GLU A 32 7.43 12.76 0.84
CA GLU A 32 8.27 13.67 1.64
C GLU A 32 9.76 13.28 1.58
N GLN A 33 10.08 11.99 1.62
CA GLN A 33 11.47 11.51 1.53
C GLN A 33 12.08 11.68 0.13
N GLY A 34 11.28 11.58 -0.93
CA GLY A 34 11.72 11.87 -2.29
C GLY A 34 11.83 13.36 -2.59
N GLN A 35 11.17 14.21 -1.79
CA GLN A 35 11.20 15.66 -1.97
C GLN A 35 12.64 16.20 -1.87
N GLY A 36 13.00 17.04 -2.84
CA GLY A 36 14.35 17.58 -3.02
C GLY A 36 15.33 16.61 -3.69
N THR A 37 14.95 15.34 -3.91
CA THR A 37 15.84 14.28 -4.41
C THR A 37 15.39 13.75 -5.77
N CYS A 38 14.10 13.49 -5.95
CA CYS A 38 13.56 12.91 -7.18
C CYS A 38 12.11 13.36 -7.45
N ARG A 39 11.63 13.16 -8.68
CA ARG A 39 10.27 13.50 -9.10
C ARG A 39 9.30 12.42 -8.63
N VAL A 40 8.49 12.74 -7.62
CA VAL A 40 7.52 11.80 -7.04
C VAL A 40 6.10 12.10 -7.50
N GLY A 41 5.40 11.08 -7.96
CA GLY A 41 3.97 11.11 -8.26
C GLY A 41 3.16 10.27 -7.30
N TYR A 42 2.12 10.86 -6.73
CA TYR A 42 1.15 10.23 -5.85
C TYR A 42 -0.16 9.97 -6.63
N THR A 43 -0.63 8.73 -6.69
CA THR A 43 -1.89 8.41 -7.37
C THR A 43 -2.67 7.25 -6.73
N THR A 44 -3.79 6.90 -7.32
CA THR A 44 -4.61 5.74 -6.96
C THR A 44 -5.22 5.15 -8.23
N THR A 45 -5.49 3.84 -8.23
CA THR A 45 -6.32 3.18 -9.25
C THR A 45 -7.79 3.12 -8.87
N THR A 46 -8.11 3.57 -7.65
CA THR A 46 -9.47 3.63 -7.12
C THR A 46 -9.81 5.08 -6.83
N HIS A 47 -10.73 5.31 -5.90
CA HIS A 47 -10.96 6.65 -5.42
C HIS A 47 -10.15 6.97 -4.18
N MET A 48 -9.75 8.23 -4.07
CA MET A 48 -9.08 8.74 -2.89
C MET A 48 -9.44 10.20 -2.65
N PRO A 49 -9.53 10.65 -1.38
CA PRO A 49 -9.43 12.06 -1.08
C PRO A 49 -8.08 12.56 -1.58
N PRO A 50 -8.02 13.70 -2.29
CA PRO A 50 -6.73 14.22 -2.72
C PRO A 50 -5.83 14.47 -1.49
N PRO A 51 -4.51 14.24 -1.60
CA PRO A 51 -3.60 14.63 -0.55
C PRO A 51 -3.58 16.16 -0.46
N GLU A 52 -3.78 16.71 0.74
CA GLU A 52 -3.85 18.17 0.95
C GLU A 52 -2.50 18.86 0.70
N ALA A 53 -1.40 18.13 0.89
CA ALA A 53 -0.05 18.66 0.82
C ALA A 53 0.52 18.78 -0.61
N PHE A 54 -0.13 18.19 -1.63
CA PHE A 54 0.44 18.10 -2.97
C PHE A 54 -0.40 18.83 -4.02
N THR A 55 0.28 19.46 -4.97
CA THR A 55 -0.37 19.98 -6.18
C THR A 55 -1.01 18.84 -6.94
N ILE A 56 -2.31 18.97 -7.27
CA ILE A 56 -3.06 17.93 -7.96
C ILE A 56 -3.17 18.27 -9.45
N VAL A 57 -2.56 17.42 -10.29
CA VAL A 57 -2.73 17.44 -11.75
C VAL A 57 -3.91 16.54 -12.11
N VAL A 58 -4.94 17.11 -12.74
CA VAL A 58 -6.10 16.35 -13.20
C VAL A 58 -6.25 16.55 -14.69
N ASP A 59 -6.14 15.47 -15.47
CA ASP A 59 -6.33 15.50 -16.91
C ASP A 59 -6.74 14.13 -17.47
N LYS A 60 -7.03 14.09 -18.77
CA LYS A 60 -7.37 12.86 -19.50
C LYS A 60 -6.14 11.96 -19.66
N PRO A 61 -6.33 10.63 -19.80
CA PRO A 61 -5.22 9.68 -19.98
C PRO A 61 -4.22 10.04 -21.09
N ALA A 62 -4.69 10.62 -22.21
CA ALA A 62 -3.82 10.99 -23.33
C ALA A 62 -2.91 12.19 -23.03
N GLU A 63 -3.34 13.11 -22.17
CA GLU A 63 -2.65 14.38 -21.89
C GLU A 63 -1.88 14.35 -20.57
N ILE A 64 -2.23 13.44 -19.66
CA ILE A 64 -1.72 13.45 -18.29
C ILE A 64 -0.20 13.36 -18.22
N SER A 65 0.42 12.62 -19.14
CA SER A 65 1.87 12.43 -19.14
C SER A 65 2.60 13.75 -19.42
N ASP A 66 2.17 14.51 -20.42
CA ASP A 66 2.75 15.81 -20.76
C ASP A 66 2.46 16.85 -19.65
N ARG A 67 1.29 16.77 -19.02
CA ARG A 67 0.96 17.60 -17.85
C ARG A 67 1.83 17.29 -16.63
N ILE A 68 2.12 16.02 -16.39
CA ILE A 68 3.05 15.58 -15.34
C ILE A 68 4.43 16.14 -15.65
N GLU A 69 4.95 16.00 -16.87
CA GLU A 69 6.26 16.54 -17.25
C GLU A 69 6.37 18.05 -17.05
N ALA A 70 5.33 18.80 -17.41
CA ALA A 70 5.30 20.25 -17.25
C ALA A 70 5.20 20.71 -15.77
N THR A 71 4.81 19.83 -14.84
CA THR A 71 4.51 20.20 -13.45
C THR A 71 5.45 19.55 -12.43
N ALA A 72 5.85 18.30 -12.66
CA ALA A 72 6.61 17.50 -11.71
C ALA A 72 8.06 17.99 -11.64
N THR A 73 8.49 18.33 -10.44
CA THR A 73 9.88 18.68 -10.15
C THR A 73 10.38 17.81 -9.01
N ALA A 74 11.70 17.74 -8.82
CA ALA A 74 12.24 17.09 -7.64
C ALA A 74 11.89 17.86 -6.35
N ALA A 75 11.63 19.18 -6.45
CA ALA A 75 11.37 20.02 -5.28
C ALA A 75 9.97 19.80 -4.68
N ASP A 76 9.00 19.39 -5.49
CA ASP A 76 7.59 19.30 -5.07
C ASP A 76 6.93 18.03 -5.64
N PRO A 77 6.61 17.04 -4.77
CA PRO A 77 5.79 15.91 -5.16
C PRO A 77 4.43 16.37 -5.68
N ILE A 78 3.94 15.67 -6.70
CA ILE A 78 2.61 15.95 -7.28
C ILE A 78 1.66 14.79 -7.00
N ALA A 79 0.37 15.10 -6.88
CA ALA A 79 -0.68 14.11 -7.01
C ALA A 79 -1.26 14.16 -8.42
N PHE A 80 -1.63 13.02 -8.99
CA PHE A 80 -2.27 12.99 -10.31
C PHE A 80 -3.45 12.02 -10.37
N ALA A 81 -4.49 12.40 -11.12
CA ALA A 81 -5.74 11.66 -11.22
C ALA A 81 -6.51 11.97 -12.51
N SER A 82 -7.47 11.13 -12.89
CA SER A 82 -8.22 11.27 -14.15
C SER A 82 -9.34 12.30 -14.09
N LYS A 83 -10.01 12.40 -12.93
CA LYS A 83 -11.17 13.30 -12.76
C LYS A 83 -11.35 13.69 -11.30
N ARG A 84 -11.85 14.90 -11.05
CA ARG A 84 -12.43 15.28 -9.75
C ARG A 84 -13.88 14.76 -9.66
N ILE A 85 -14.27 14.27 -8.49
CA ILE A 85 -15.64 13.82 -8.21
C ILE A 85 -16.37 14.97 -7.52
N GLU A 86 -17.46 15.41 -8.15
CA GLU A 86 -18.38 16.40 -7.59
C GLU A 86 -19.25 15.75 -6.51
N ASN A 87 -19.43 16.42 -5.37
CA ASN A 87 -20.22 15.98 -4.21
C ASN A 87 -19.85 14.57 -3.68
N PRO A 88 -18.65 14.39 -3.11
CA PRO A 88 -18.27 13.09 -2.57
C PRO A 88 -19.06 12.77 -1.30
N ALA A 89 -19.55 11.53 -1.21
CA ALA A 89 -20.03 11.02 0.08
C ALA A 89 -18.85 10.87 1.05
N ARG A 90 -18.97 11.43 2.26
CA ARG A 90 -18.07 11.28 3.43
C ARG A 90 -16.75 12.08 3.42
N VAL A 91 -16.43 12.86 2.39
CA VAL A 91 -15.24 13.73 2.32
C VAL A 91 -15.50 14.96 1.46
N ASP A 92 -14.76 16.05 1.68
CA ASP A 92 -14.96 17.32 0.98
C ASP A 92 -14.49 17.30 -0.49
N ALA A 93 -13.52 16.45 -0.81
CA ALA A 93 -13.04 16.24 -2.18
C ALA A 93 -12.64 14.78 -2.41
N LYS A 94 -12.83 14.29 -3.64
CA LYS A 94 -12.44 12.93 -4.05
C LYS A 94 -12.03 12.95 -5.51
N VAL A 95 -11.00 12.21 -5.86
CA VAL A 95 -10.57 12.04 -7.26
C VAL A 95 -10.81 10.61 -7.72
N ASN A 96 -11.02 10.45 -9.02
CA ASN A 96 -11.00 9.16 -9.68
C ASN A 96 -9.59 8.87 -10.18
N GLY A 97 -9.10 7.68 -9.85
CA GLY A 97 -7.84 7.17 -10.34
C GLY A 97 -7.80 6.96 -11.84
N PHE A 98 -6.63 6.58 -12.33
CA PHE A 98 -6.45 6.04 -13.67
C PHE A 98 -6.62 4.52 -13.65
N ASP A 99 -6.97 3.94 -14.81
CA ASP A 99 -6.86 2.49 -14.98
C ASP A 99 -5.37 2.06 -14.91
N PRO A 100 -5.09 0.79 -14.57
CA PRO A 100 -3.74 0.23 -14.53
C PRO A 100 -2.87 0.53 -15.75
N GLY A 101 -3.42 0.44 -16.97
CA GLY A 101 -2.66 0.58 -18.22
C GLY A 101 -2.19 2.01 -18.45
N THR A 102 -2.98 3.00 -18.05
CA THR A 102 -2.54 4.40 -18.05
C THR A 102 -1.40 4.63 -17.06
N ILE A 103 -1.44 4.03 -15.86
CA ILE A 103 -0.34 4.16 -14.89
C ILE A 103 0.92 3.47 -15.40
N ASP A 104 0.78 2.30 -16.03
CA ASP A 104 1.89 1.59 -16.68
C ASP A 104 2.56 2.47 -17.75
N SER A 105 1.77 3.15 -18.58
CA SER A 105 2.28 4.07 -19.61
C SER A 105 2.99 5.29 -19.01
N ILE A 106 2.50 5.83 -17.88
CA ILE A 106 3.15 6.94 -17.18
C ILE A 106 4.50 6.47 -16.60
N TYR A 107 4.56 5.28 -16.00
CA TYR A 107 5.81 4.73 -15.50
C TYR A 107 6.85 4.54 -16.61
N GLU A 108 6.44 3.95 -17.73
CA GLU A 108 7.30 3.73 -18.90
C GLU A 108 7.82 5.03 -19.53
N SER A 109 7.10 6.15 -19.36
CA SER A 109 7.53 7.45 -19.89
C SER A 109 8.79 8.03 -19.21
N GLY A 110 9.16 7.56 -18.01
CA GLY A 110 10.33 8.06 -17.28
C GLY A 110 10.20 9.50 -16.75
N ARG A 111 8.99 10.07 -16.76
CA ARG A 111 8.72 11.44 -16.31
C ARG A 111 8.70 11.59 -14.79
N LEU A 112 8.47 10.48 -14.10
CA LEU A 112 8.53 10.37 -12.65
C LEU A 112 9.53 9.28 -12.29
N ASP A 113 10.29 9.55 -11.24
CA ASP A 113 11.27 8.63 -10.71
C ASP A 113 10.52 7.64 -9.81
N TRP A 114 9.68 8.14 -8.88
CA TRP A 114 8.83 7.30 -8.05
C TRP A 114 7.35 7.55 -8.33
N ILE A 115 6.60 6.48 -8.55
CA ILE A 115 5.15 6.51 -8.66
C ILE A 115 4.56 5.67 -7.53
N LEU A 116 3.83 6.34 -6.64
CA LEU A 116 3.20 5.73 -5.47
C LEU A 116 1.72 5.54 -5.77
N VAL A 117 1.25 4.29 -5.74
CA VAL A 117 -0.13 3.93 -6.11
C VAL A 117 -0.86 3.34 -4.91
N LYS A 118 -1.99 3.95 -4.54
CA LYS A 118 -2.96 3.29 -3.66
C LYS A 118 -3.86 2.38 -4.51
N ALA A 119 -3.61 1.07 -4.48
CA ALA A 119 -4.26 0.12 -5.39
C ALA A 119 -5.62 -0.40 -4.91
N ASP A 120 -6.03 -0.10 -3.67
CA ASP A 120 -7.33 -0.49 -3.13
C ASP A 120 -7.84 0.36 -1.94
N GLY A 121 -9.10 0.15 -1.57
CA GLY A 121 -9.73 0.74 -0.38
C GLY A 121 -9.80 -0.24 0.80
N ALA A 122 -9.79 0.29 2.02
CA ALA A 122 -9.96 -0.49 3.25
C ALA A 122 -11.07 0.06 4.17
N ARG A 123 -11.78 1.13 3.77
CA ARG A 123 -12.85 1.78 4.57
C ARG A 123 -12.43 2.10 6.02
N MET A 124 -11.18 2.54 6.21
CA MET A 124 -10.60 2.86 7.53
C MET A 124 -10.50 1.67 8.51
N ARG A 125 -10.56 0.43 8.00
CA ARG A 125 -10.31 -0.80 8.78
C ARG A 125 -8.82 -1.05 8.98
N GLU A 126 -8.51 -1.90 9.94
CA GLU A 126 -7.13 -2.22 10.37
C GLU A 126 -6.55 -3.39 9.57
N PHE A 127 -7.41 -4.29 9.10
CA PHE A 127 -7.04 -5.46 8.31
C PHE A 127 -8.08 -5.74 7.21
N LYS A 128 -7.72 -6.48 6.17
CA LYS A 128 -8.66 -6.87 5.11
C LYS A 128 -8.16 -8.04 4.27
N ALA A 129 -9.10 -8.67 3.57
CA ALA A 129 -8.81 -9.49 2.38
C ALA A 129 -9.40 -8.80 1.11
N PRO A 130 -8.69 -8.86 -0.04
CA PRO A 130 -9.19 -8.30 -1.30
C PRO A 130 -10.42 -9.05 -1.83
N GLY A 131 -11.36 -8.35 -2.48
CA GLY A 131 -12.55 -8.92 -3.12
C GLY A 131 -12.32 -9.27 -4.60
N ALA A 132 -13.36 -9.58 -5.36
CA ALA A 132 -13.21 -9.98 -6.77
C ALA A 132 -12.55 -8.89 -7.65
N GLY A 133 -12.94 -7.62 -7.49
CA GLY A 133 -12.39 -6.48 -8.25
C GLY A 133 -11.29 -5.68 -7.55
N GLU A 134 -10.65 -6.24 -6.52
CA GLU A 134 -9.52 -5.62 -5.80
C GLU A 134 -8.41 -6.64 -5.54
N PRO A 135 -7.14 -6.24 -5.40
CA PRO A 135 -6.64 -4.89 -5.65
C PRO A 135 -6.56 -4.59 -7.16
N VAL A 136 -6.47 -3.32 -7.53
CA VAL A 136 -6.30 -2.91 -8.93
C VAL A 136 -4.84 -2.46 -9.09
N VAL A 137 -3.94 -3.43 -9.31
CA VAL A 137 -2.49 -3.24 -9.34
C VAL A 137 -2.00 -3.02 -10.79
N PRO A 138 -1.24 -1.95 -11.09
CA PRO A 138 -0.57 -1.78 -12.38
C PRO A 138 0.39 -2.93 -12.70
N SER A 139 0.41 -3.37 -13.96
CA SER A 139 1.20 -4.54 -14.36
C SER A 139 2.71 -4.28 -14.32
N ARG A 140 3.13 -3.02 -14.41
CA ARG A 140 4.52 -2.57 -14.29
C ARG A 140 4.96 -2.32 -12.85
N THR A 141 4.12 -2.63 -11.85
CA THR A 141 4.51 -2.48 -10.44
C THR A 141 5.84 -3.18 -10.20
N THR A 142 6.83 -2.43 -9.73
CA THR A 142 8.17 -2.92 -9.41
C THR A 142 8.26 -3.35 -7.95
N LEU A 143 7.46 -2.76 -7.07
CA LEU A 143 7.35 -3.11 -5.66
C LEU A 143 5.88 -3.13 -5.22
N LEU A 144 5.42 -4.26 -4.72
CA LEU A 144 4.13 -4.38 -4.03
C LEU A 144 4.35 -4.35 -2.52
N VAL A 145 3.56 -3.53 -1.83
CA VAL A 145 3.59 -3.40 -0.36
C VAL A 145 2.21 -3.74 0.21
N PRO A 146 1.97 -5.01 0.60
CA PRO A 146 0.81 -5.38 1.40
C PRO A 146 0.90 -4.77 2.79
N VAL A 147 -0.09 -3.95 3.16
CA VAL A 147 -0.11 -3.28 4.46
C VAL A 147 -1.16 -3.92 5.37
N VAL A 148 -0.79 -4.13 6.63
CA VAL A 148 -1.68 -4.50 7.73
C VAL A 148 -1.38 -3.59 8.93
N SER A 149 -2.37 -3.31 9.76
CA SER A 149 -2.17 -2.62 11.03
C SER A 149 -1.95 -3.61 12.16
N ALA A 150 -0.93 -3.39 12.99
CA ALA A 150 -0.69 -4.16 14.22
C ALA A 150 -1.84 -3.99 15.24
N LYS A 151 -2.69 -2.96 15.11
CA LYS A 151 -3.89 -2.79 15.95
C LYS A 151 -4.94 -3.88 15.75
N ILE A 152 -4.77 -4.77 14.77
CA ILE A 152 -5.66 -5.91 14.58
C ILE A 152 -5.39 -7.06 15.56
N PHE A 153 -4.17 -7.19 16.09
CA PHE A 153 -3.85 -8.32 16.95
C PHE A 153 -4.66 -8.30 18.24
N GLY A 154 -5.17 -9.48 18.64
CA GLY A 154 -6.03 -9.63 19.81
C GLY A 154 -7.46 -9.13 19.61
N THR A 155 -7.79 -8.58 18.43
CA THR A 155 -9.17 -8.16 18.12
C THR A 155 -9.99 -9.32 17.57
N THR A 156 -11.31 -9.19 17.64
CA THR A 156 -12.24 -10.16 17.05
C THR A 156 -12.36 -9.97 15.54
N LEU A 157 -12.24 -11.06 14.78
CA LEU A 157 -12.51 -11.10 13.35
C LEU A 157 -13.98 -10.75 13.06
N SER A 158 -14.20 -9.49 12.72
CA SER A 158 -15.52 -8.86 12.60
C SER A 158 -15.51 -7.74 11.56
N GLU A 159 -16.68 -7.32 11.09
CA GLU A 159 -16.80 -6.23 10.10
C GLU A 159 -16.37 -4.84 10.65
N GLU A 160 -16.32 -4.70 11.97
CA GLU A 160 -15.88 -3.47 12.64
C GLU A 160 -14.38 -3.27 12.53
N ALA A 161 -13.60 -4.33 12.70
CA ALA A 161 -12.14 -4.30 12.68
C ALA A 161 -11.56 -4.64 11.29
N VAL A 162 -12.22 -5.53 10.54
CA VAL A 162 -11.74 -6.12 9.29
C VAL A 162 -12.68 -5.78 8.14
N HIS A 163 -12.12 -5.39 6.99
CA HIS A 163 -12.89 -5.24 5.77
C HIS A 163 -12.96 -6.59 5.04
N ARG A 164 -14.19 -7.13 4.88
CA ARG A 164 -14.46 -8.48 4.35
C ARG A 164 -13.91 -9.59 5.25
N PRO A 165 -14.33 -9.65 6.54
CA PRO A 165 -13.85 -10.64 7.49
C PRO A 165 -14.11 -12.09 7.04
N GLU A 166 -15.18 -12.34 6.28
CA GLU A 166 -15.52 -13.64 5.72
C GLU A 166 -14.41 -14.18 4.81
N ARG A 167 -13.78 -13.31 4.01
CA ARG A 167 -12.68 -13.71 3.13
C ARG A 167 -11.38 -13.95 3.89
N VAL A 168 -11.15 -13.20 4.96
CA VAL A 168 -10.04 -13.48 5.89
C VAL A 168 -10.25 -14.84 6.56
N ALA A 169 -11.50 -15.13 6.98
CA ALA A 169 -11.86 -16.40 7.58
C ALA A 169 -11.64 -17.57 6.62
N ASP A 170 -12.05 -17.43 5.36
CA ASP A 170 -11.85 -18.43 4.31
C ASP A 170 -10.36 -18.70 4.06
N ILE A 171 -9.55 -17.65 3.89
CA ILE A 171 -8.10 -17.78 3.61
C ILE A 171 -7.35 -18.41 4.79
N ALA A 172 -7.69 -17.99 6.02
CA ALA A 172 -7.03 -18.47 7.22
C ALA A 172 -7.62 -19.79 7.76
N GLU A 173 -8.67 -20.33 7.11
CA GLU A 173 -9.41 -21.54 7.51
C GLU A 173 -9.95 -21.48 8.96
N ILE A 174 -10.51 -20.33 9.33
CA ILE A 174 -11.08 -20.06 10.66
C ILE A 174 -12.55 -19.63 10.58
N GLN A 175 -13.18 -19.47 11.74
CA GLN A 175 -14.53 -18.93 11.83
C GLN A 175 -14.52 -17.43 12.13
N LEU A 176 -15.56 -16.73 11.67
CA LEU A 176 -15.85 -15.38 12.14
C LEU A 176 -15.98 -15.36 13.66
N GLY A 177 -15.55 -14.26 14.29
CA GLY A 177 -15.51 -14.16 15.74
C GLY A 177 -14.25 -14.72 16.40
N ALA A 178 -13.37 -15.40 15.66
CA ALA A 178 -12.05 -15.79 16.17
C ALA A 178 -11.20 -14.55 16.52
N GLU A 179 -10.32 -14.71 17.50
CA GLU A 179 -9.29 -13.71 17.80
C GLU A 179 -8.25 -13.68 16.67
N VAL A 180 -7.87 -12.48 16.23
CA VAL A 180 -6.88 -12.31 15.16
C VAL A 180 -5.47 -12.46 15.74
N THR A 181 -4.81 -13.56 15.39
CA THR A 181 -3.46 -13.90 15.81
C THR A 181 -2.41 -13.57 14.73
N PRO A 182 -1.11 -13.56 15.08
CA PRO A 182 -0.03 -13.46 14.12
C PRO A 182 -0.10 -14.49 12.98
N GLU A 183 -0.50 -15.73 13.27
CA GLU A 183 -0.61 -16.82 12.30
C GLU A 183 -1.71 -16.55 11.26
N ILE A 184 -2.82 -15.97 11.69
CA ILE A 184 -3.93 -15.58 10.80
C ILE A 184 -3.48 -14.45 9.87
N VAL A 185 -2.84 -13.42 10.41
CA VAL A 185 -2.31 -12.31 9.61
C VAL A 185 -1.25 -12.81 8.63
N GLY A 186 -0.34 -13.67 9.09
CA GLY A 186 0.70 -14.28 8.26
C GLY A 186 0.12 -15.13 7.12
N ALA A 187 -0.93 -15.92 7.40
CA ALA A 187 -1.64 -16.68 6.38
C ALA A 187 -2.20 -15.78 5.28
N VAL A 188 -2.95 -14.75 5.65
CA VAL A 188 -3.59 -13.86 4.67
C VAL A 188 -2.56 -13.03 3.90
N ILE A 189 -1.50 -12.53 4.54
CA ILE A 189 -0.45 -11.77 3.83
C ILE A 189 0.22 -12.64 2.76
N ALA A 190 0.47 -13.91 3.06
CA ALA A 190 1.17 -14.85 2.19
C ALA A 190 0.30 -15.51 1.11
N ASP A 191 -1.01 -15.29 1.12
CA ASP A 191 -1.96 -15.98 0.23
C ASP A 191 -2.20 -15.22 -1.09
N ASP A 192 -2.34 -15.97 -2.19
CA ASP A 192 -2.61 -15.45 -3.55
C ASP A 192 -4.01 -14.82 -3.69
N LEU A 193 -4.95 -15.14 -2.79
CA LEU A 193 -6.24 -14.47 -2.68
C LEU A 193 -6.23 -13.37 -1.61
N GLY A 194 -5.12 -13.23 -0.89
CA GLY A 194 -4.88 -12.27 0.19
C GLY A 194 -3.86 -11.19 -0.22
N GLY A 195 -2.76 -11.08 0.52
CA GLY A 195 -1.74 -10.04 0.34
C GLY A 195 -0.98 -10.12 -0.98
N LEU A 196 -0.90 -11.31 -1.60
CA LEU A 196 -0.23 -11.52 -2.88
C LEU A 196 -1.17 -11.41 -4.09
N LYS A 197 -2.46 -11.15 -3.87
CA LYS A 197 -3.43 -11.08 -4.97
C LYS A 197 -3.04 -10.02 -6.00
N ASP A 198 -3.00 -10.46 -7.26
CA ASP A 198 -2.66 -9.66 -8.43
C ASP A 198 -1.23 -9.05 -8.38
N ALA A 199 -0.33 -9.60 -7.55
CA ALA A 199 1.08 -9.22 -7.52
C ALA A 199 1.76 -9.62 -8.84
N PRO A 200 2.33 -8.68 -9.63
CA PRO A 200 3.08 -9.05 -10.83
C PRO A 200 4.24 -9.97 -10.48
N SER A 201 4.52 -11.00 -11.28
CA SER A 201 5.57 -11.99 -10.99
C SER A 201 6.98 -11.39 -10.89
N THR A 202 7.21 -10.25 -11.56
CA THR A 202 8.48 -9.52 -11.56
C THR A 202 8.61 -8.52 -10.41
N ALA A 203 7.51 -8.19 -9.71
CA ALA A 203 7.55 -7.21 -8.63
C ALA A 203 8.31 -7.77 -7.42
N ARG A 204 9.06 -6.93 -6.71
CA ARG A 204 9.48 -7.24 -5.34
C ARG A 204 8.25 -7.16 -4.44
N VAL A 205 8.20 -7.96 -3.38
CA VAL A 205 7.10 -7.90 -2.40
C VAL A 205 7.68 -7.76 -1.01
N ILE A 206 7.28 -6.69 -0.33
CA ILE A 206 7.70 -6.39 1.04
C ILE A 206 6.45 -6.06 1.85
N PRO A 207 5.83 -7.04 2.54
CA PRO A 207 4.72 -6.77 3.45
C PRO A 207 5.16 -5.84 4.59
N MET A 208 4.25 -4.97 5.00
CA MET A 208 4.47 -4.02 6.09
C MET A 208 3.34 -4.14 7.11
N ILE A 209 3.70 -4.38 8.36
CA ILE A 209 2.80 -4.33 9.50
C ILE A 209 3.08 -3.02 10.24
N ASN A 210 2.20 -2.05 10.05
CA ASN A 210 2.32 -0.69 10.56
C ASN A 210 1.51 -0.48 11.84
N LYS A 211 1.69 0.67 12.52
CA LYS A 211 1.10 0.98 13.83
C LYS A 211 1.52 0.03 14.95
N ALA A 212 2.72 -0.52 14.86
CA ALA A 212 3.35 -1.31 15.91
C ALA A 212 3.97 -0.36 16.96
N ASP A 213 3.10 0.38 17.65
CA ASP A 213 3.45 1.57 18.44
C ASP A 213 4.15 1.23 19.78
N GLY A 214 4.21 -0.04 20.15
CA GLY A 214 4.94 -0.50 21.35
C GLY A 214 5.49 -1.92 21.24
N PRO A 215 6.34 -2.35 22.19
CA PRO A 215 7.09 -3.61 22.11
C PRO A 215 6.23 -4.86 21.88
N GLU A 216 5.09 -4.98 22.57
CA GLU A 216 4.17 -6.11 22.40
C GLU A 216 3.61 -6.19 20.98
N SER A 217 3.13 -5.05 20.44
CA SER A 217 2.63 -5.00 19.06
C SER A 217 3.72 -5.23 18.01
N GLN A 218 4.98 -4.87 18.32
CA GLN A 218 6.13 -5.14 17.47
C GLN A 218 6.45 -6.64 17.46
N GLU A 219 6.45 -7.29 18.61
CA GLU A 219 6.67 -8.74 18.72
C GLU A 219 5.60 -9.54 17.95
N LEU A 220 4.32 -9.17 18.10
CA LEU A 220 3.22 -9.78 17.35
C LEU A 220 3.37 -9.56 15.83
N ALA A 221 3.78 -8.35 15.41
CA ALA A 221 4.06 -8.04 14.02
C ALA A 221 5.24 -8.86 13.46
N GLN A 222 6.33 -9.00 14.22
CA GLN A 222 7.45 -9.86 13.85
C GLN A 222 7.02 -11.32 13.71
N GLY A 223 6.19 -11.81 14.64
CA GLY A 223 5.61 -13.17 14.58
C GLY A 223 4.77 -13.40 13.31
N ALA A 224 3.96 -12.41 12.93
CA ALA A 224 3.12 -12.49 11.74
C ALA A 224 3.95 -12.51 10.45
N LEU A 225 5.00 -11.70 10.38
CA LEU A 225 5.93 -11.71 9.25
C LEU A 225 6.70 -13.03 9.15
N LYS A 226 7.18 -13.58 10.27
CA LYS A 226 7.82 -14.91 10.32
C LYS A 226 6.85 -16.02 9.86
N SER A 227 5.58 -15.95 10.27
CA SER A 227 4.53 -16.86 9.80
C SER A 227 4.26 -16.71 8.30
N ALA A 228 4.30 -15.48 7.76
CA ALA A 228 4.15 -15.25 6.33
C ALA A 228 5.33 -15.82 5.53
N PHE A 229 6.57 -15.62 6.00
CA PHE A 229 7.78 -16.12 5.35
C PHE A 229 7.83 -17.65 5.26
N SER A 230 7.29 -18.38 6.24
CA SER A 230 7.26 -19.84 6.19
C SER A 230 6.25 -20.41 5.18
N ARG A 231 5.35 -19.57 4.65
CA ARG A 231 4.27 -19.98 3.73
C ARG A 231 4.61 -19.71 2.27
N THR A 232 5.52 -18.79 1.99
CA THR A 232 5.87 -18.40 0.62
C THR A 232 7.26 -17.78 0.54
N ASN A 233 7.97 -18.05 -0.56
CA ASN A 233 9.27 -17.45 -0.87
C ASN A 233 9.13 -16.14 -1.67
N ARG A 234 7.91 -15.60 -1.79
CA ARG A 234 7.64 -14.41 -2.61
C ARG A 234 8.18 -13.12 -2.00
N PHE A 235 8.44 -13.11 -0.70
CA PHE A 235 8.85 -11.94 0.06
C PHE A 235 10.37 -11.76 0.07
N GLU A 236 10.83 -10.56 -0.27
CA GLU A 236 12.24 -10.18 -0.15
C GLU A 236 12.60 -9.85 1.31
N ALA A 237 11.66 -9.25 2.03
CA ALA A 237 11.72 -8.86 3.42
C ALA A 237 10.31 -8.54 3.92
N GLY A 238 10.18 -8.18 5.20
CA GLY A 238 8.99 -7.58 5.78
C GLY A 238 9.37 -6.40 6.66
N LEU A 239 8.45 -5.47 6.84
CA LEU A 239 8.65 -4.30 7.69
C LEU A 239 7.70 -4.30 8.88
N VAL A 240 8.24 -4.02 10.07
CA VAL A 240 7.46 -3.61 11.23
C VAL A 240 7.65 -2.11 11.41
N THR A 241 6.56 -1.35 11.43
CA THR A 241 6.64 0.11 11.46
C THR A 241 5.70 0.72 12.49
N SER A 242 6.15 1.83 13.09
CA SER A 242 5.30 2.81 13.76
C SER A 242 5.76 4.19 13.36
N PHE A 243 4.89 4.91 12.66
CA PHE A 243 5.15 6.30 12.30
C PHE A 243 4.92 7.28 13.47
N GLU A 244 4.21 6.84 14.52
CA GLU A 244 4.02 7.63 15.74
C GLU A 244 5.27 7.56 16.63
N ALA A 245 5.85 6.37 16.77
CA ALA A 245 7.06 6.14 17.56
C ALA A 245 8.37 6.32 16.76
N ASP A 246 8.28 6.74 15.48
CA ASP A 246 9.38 6.82 14.52
C ASP A 246 10.26 5.55 14.47
N PHE A 247 9.58 4.40 14.44
CA PHE A 247 10.18 3.07 14.44
C PHE A 247 10.01 2.40 13.08
N ILE A 248 11.10 1.88 12.53
CA ILE A 248 11.11 1.03 11.34
C ILE A 248 12.13 -0.07 11.56
N GLU A 249 11.66 -1.32 11.49
CA GLU A 249 12.48 -2.52 11.54
C GLU A 249 12.24 -3.34 10.26
N ARG A 250 13.33 -3.69 9.58
CA ARG A 250 13.31 -4.61 8.43
C ARG A 250 13.67 -6.02 8.90
N ILE A 251 12.80 -6.97 8.61
CA ILE A 251 12.98 -8.39 8.92
C ILE A 251 13.21 -9.14 7.62
N SER A 252 14.26 -9.95 7.57
CA SER A 252 14.52 -10.85 6.45
C SER A 252 13.87 -12.22 6.68
N PRO A 253 13.42 -12.92 5.62
CA PRO A 253 13.08 -14.34 5.70
C PRO A 253 14.28 -15.13 6.24
N SER A 254 14.01 -16.16 7.03
CA SER A 254 15.06 -17.09 7.45
C SER A 254 15.41 -17.98 6.25
N ASN A 255 16.69 -17.98 5.83
CA ASN A 255 17.21 -18.89 4.80
C ASN A 255 17.13 -20.35 5.24
#